data_AF-A0A9P4YVD8-F1
#
_entry.id   AF-A0A9P4YVD8-F1
#
_cell.length_a   1.000
_cell.length_b   1.000
_cell.length_c   1.000
_cell.angle_alpha   90.00
_cell.angle_beta   90.00
_cell.angle_gamma   90.00
#
_symmetry.space_group_name_H-M   'P 1'
#
loop_
_entity.id
_entity.type
_entity.pdbx_description
1 polymer ?
#
loop_
_entity_poly.entity_id
_entity_poly.type
_entity_poly.pdbx_seq_one_letter_code
_entity_poly.pdbx_strand_id
1 'polypeptide(L)'
;MYRILPSCSHPPYQPLSRTSSSSGDGGGRDRDRWAEGERLHYIPNQLRWDPFDHDTSGRHDFISGMRLVAGAGDPRTKQGLGILVYAAGRSMPDGSAFYSADGDLLIVPQEGDLDIRTEHGWLLVRPMEICVVPRGVRYRVRLPGAQPARGYALELYQGHFGLPELGPMGSSGLANPRDFQSPVASFDDDDDDDGHHRHGGDAEDARGGRKKRRKRAYTVTAKFNNTLFTTEQDHTPFDVVAWHGNYHPFKYDLGRFNTVGSISYDHPDPSIFTVLSAPSAVPGTAVADFVIFPPRWLVGEDTFRPPYYHRNTMSEFMGLISGDYDAKKGGAGGFAPGGASLHTVMSGHGPDAASHEAARAAELAPVKVGAGSCAFMFETCLAVGVSEWGLKTSSKVQEEYSNESWGGLVKHWEKPDGVVVNSHLLRG
;
A
#
# COMPACT_ATOMS: atom_id res chain seq x y z
N MET A 1 -25.09 -10.68 -3.83
CA MET A 1 -24.40 -11.97 -4.14
C MET A 1 -25.43 -13.08 -4.15
N TYR A 2 -25.43 -13.92 -5.18
CA TYR A 2 -26.17 -15.16 -5.28
C TYR A 2 -25.15 -16.29 -5.19
N ARG A 3 -25.17 -17.03 -4.08
CA ARG A 3 -24.14 -18.01 -3.70
C ARG A 3 -24.74 -19.36 -3.32
N ILE A 4 -23.96 -20.42 -3.42
CA ILE A 4 -24.39 -21.80 -3.16
C ILE A 4 -24.79 -21.97 -1.68
N LEU A 5 -23.90 -21.61 -0.75
CA LEU A 5 -24.14 -21.63 0.68
C LEU A 5 -23.96 -20.23 1.29
N PRO A 6 -24.86 -19.80 2.20
CA PRO A 6 -24.73 -18.49 2.83
C PRO A 6 -23.47 -18.41 3.69
N SER A 7 -22.80 -17.26 3.71
CA SER A 7 -21.53 -17.05 4.43
C SER A 7 -21.62 -17.21 5.94
N CYS A 8 -22.83 -17.28 6.53
CA CYS A 8 -23.07 -17.59 7.94
C CYS A 8 -23.01 -19.10 8.26
N SER A 9 -22.87 -19.96 7.25
CA SER A 9 -22.71 -21.40 7.42
C SER A 9 -21.27 -21.75 7.81
N HIS A 10 -20.88 -21.45 9.05
CA HIS A 10 -19.58 -21.89 9.58
C HIS A 10 -19.66 -22.10 11.09
N PRO A 11 -18.77 -22.93 11.66
CA PRO A 11 -18.58 -23.02 13.10
C PRO A 11 -18.09 -21.68 13.70
N PRO A 12 -18.20 -21.49 15.02
CA PRO A 12 -17.69 -20.29 15.69
C PRO A 12 -16.20 -20.05 15.42
N TYR A 13 -15.83 -18.79 15.20
CA TYR A 13 -14.43 -18.38 15.11
C TYR A 13 -13.69 -18.59 16.44
N GLN A 14 -12.42 -18.98 16.34
CA GLN A 14 -11.49 -19.10 17.45
C GLN A 14 -10.30 -18.16 17.23
N PRO A 15 -9.74 -17.54 18.28
CA PRO A 15 -8.50 -16.79 18.15
C PRO A 15 -7.41 -17.66 17.49
N LEU A 16 -6.71 -17.12 16.49
CA LEU A 16 -5.58 -17.81 15.90
C LEU A 16 -4.48 -17.91 16.97
N SER A 17 -4.25 -19.12 17.50
CA SER A 17 -3.40 -19.31 18.67
C SER A 17 -1.98 -18.83 18.43
N ARG A 18 -1.42 -18.08 19.40
CA ARG A 18 -0.05 -17.54 19.39
C ARG A 18 1.04 -18.63 19.49
N THR A 19 0.67 -19.91 19.45
CA THR A 19 1.52 -21.06 19.78
C THR A 19 1.29 -22.22 18.82
N SER A 20 2.03 -22.25 17.72
CA SER A 20 2.43 -23.49 17.03
C SER A 20 3.56 -23.25 16.01
N SER A 21 4.67 -22.65 16.44
CA SER A 21 5.98 -22.96 15.85
C SER A 21 6.69 -23.98 16.76
N SER A 22 6.17 -25.21 16.77
CA SER A 22 6.90 -26.35 17.31
C SER A 22 7.90 -26.85 16.27
N SER A 23 9.01 -26.13 16.14
CA SER A 23 10.27 -26.64 15.62
C SER A 23 11.33 -25.68 16.13
N GLY A 24 12.11 -26.14 17.12
CA GLY A 24 13.15 -25.34 17.74
C GLY A 24 14.19 -24.91 16.72
N ASP A 25 14.28 -23.61 16.50
CA ASP A 25 15.53 -22.96 16.13
C ASP A 25 15.48 -21.50 16.60
N GLY A 26 16.63 -20.97 17.02
CA GLY A 26 16.80 -19.76 17.82
C GLY A 26 16.57 -18.44 17.08
N GLY A 27 15.40 -18.26 16.45
CA GLY A 27 14.98 -17.01 15.82
C GLY A 27 14.00 -16.23 16.71
N GLY A 28 14.23 -14.93 16.85
CA GLY A 28 13.44 -14.01 17.68
C GLY A 28 11.93 -14.19 17.55
N ARG A 29 11.27 -14.11 18.71
CA ARG A 29 9.83 -14.00 18.96
C ARG A 29 9.05 -13.36 17.80
N ASP A 30 8.35 -14.21 17.07
CA ASP A 30 7.46 -13.93 15.92
C ASP A 30 6.14 -13.25 16.37
N ARG A 31 6.24 -12.19 17.21
CA ARG A 31 5.21 -11.69 18.15
C ARG A 31 4.40 -10.46 17.70
N ASP A 32 4.78 -9.76 16.62
CA ASP A 32 4.23 -8.44 16.27
C ASP A 32 3.74 -8.41 14.81
N ARG A 33 2.67 -9.14 14.48
CA ARG A 33 2.19 -9.24 13.08
C ARG A 33 1.09 -8.23 12.76
N TRP A 34 0.25 -7.93 13.74
CA TRP A 34 -0.93 -7.08 13.60
C TRP A 34 -1.25 -6.46 14.97
N ALA A 35 -0.59 -5.35 15.31
CA ALA A 35 -0.95 -4.29 16.28
C ALA A 35 -1.74 -4.58 17.58
N GLU A 36 -1.87 -5.82 18.08
CA GLU A 36 -2.58 -6.08 19.32
C GLU A 36 -1.78 -5.51 20.50
N GLY A 37 -2.17 -4.32 20.95
CA GLY A 37 -1.49 -3.59 22.02
C GLY A 37 -0.15 -2.96 21.62
N GLU A 38 0.17 -2.88 20.32
CA GLU A 38 1.41 -2.27 19.86
C GLU A 38 1.36 -0.76 20.10
N ARG A 39 2.24 -0.27 20.99
CA ARG A 39 2.39 1.15 21.24
C ARG A 39 3.15 1.76 20.08
N LEU A 40 2.45 2.56 19.27
CA LEU A 40 3.09 3.36 18.23
C LEU A 40 4.04 4.40 18.85
N HIS A 41 5.20 4.56 18.23
CA HIS A 41 6.22 5.54 18.59
C HIS A 41 6.02 6.80 17.77
N TYR A 42 5.80 7.93 18.45
CA TYR A 42 5.65 9.23 17.81
C TYR A 42 7.00 9.94 17.86
N ILE A 43 7.67 9.98 16.71
CA ILE A 43 9.02 10.51 16.56
C ILE A 43 8.96 11.71 15.62
N PRO A 44 9.46 12.89 16.01
CA PRO A 44 9.37 14.10 15.19
C PRO A 44 10.44 14.16 14.08
N ASN A 45 11.39 13.22 14.08
CA ASN A 45 12.42 13.10 13.05
C ASN A 45 11.81 12.53 11.76
N GLN A 46 12.31 12.98 10.61
CA GLN A 46 12.02 12.33 9.34
C GLN A 46 12.64 10.93 9.34
N LEU A 47 11.91 9.93 8.87
CA LEU A 47 12.39 8.56 8.78
C LEU A 47 12.50 8.13 7.32
N ARG A 48 13.50 7.30 7.02
CA ARG A 48 13.65 6.61 5.74
C ARG A 48 14.06 5.17 6.00
N TRP A 49 13.50 4.27 5.22
CA TRP A 49 13.78 2.84 5.26
C TRP A 49 14.42 2.39 3.96
N ASP A 50 15.49 1.62 4.08
CA ASP A 50 16.00 0.77 2.99
C ASP A 50 14.91 -0.20 2.49
N PRO A 51 15.07 -0.77 1.28
CA PRO A 51 14.15 -1.78 0.80
C PRO A 51 13.89 -2.90 1.80
N PHE A 52 12.61 -3.13 2.11
CA PHE A 52 12.20 -4.21 3.01
C PHE A 52 12.55 -5.57 2.42
N ASP A 53 12.92 -6.53 3.26
CA ASP A 53 13.38 -7.84 2.78
C ASP A 53 12.25 -8.65 2.14
N HIS A 54 12.62 -9.43 1.12
CA HIS A 54 11.78 -10.52 0.60
C HIS A 54 11.76 -11.69 1.59
N ASP A 55 10.67 -12.45 1.59
CA ASP A 55 10.65 -13.76 2.26
C ASP A 55 11.22 -14.84 1.33
N THR A 56 12.55 -14.87 1.21
CA THR A 56 13.26 -15.90 0.43
C THR A 56 13.14 -17.29 1.03
N SER A 57 12.70 -17.40 2.29
CA SER A 57 12.53 -18.68 2.98
C SER A 57 11.22 -19.40 2.66
N GLY A 58 10.26 -18.74 1.98
CA GLY A 58 8.96 -19.34 1.67
C GLY A 58 8.08 -19.62 2.90
N ARG A 59 8.40 -18.99 4.04
CA ARG A 59 7.73 -19.23 5.33
C ARG A 59 6.40 -18.50 5.45
N HIS A 60 6.24 -17.40 4.71
CA HIS A 60 5.13 -16.48 4.80
C HIS A 60 4.34 -16.44 3.50
N ASP A 61 3.02 -16.53 3.62
CA ASP A 61 2.08 -16.12 2.58
C ASP A 61 1.76 -14.62 2.68
N PHE A 62 0.88 -14.12 1.82
CA PHE A 62 0.48 -12.70 1.80
C PHE A 62 0.03 -12.17 3.16
N ILE A 63 -0.78 -12.92 3.91
CA ILE A 63 -1.35 -12.48 5.20
C ILE A 63 -0.31 -12.59 6.32
N SER A 64 0.43 -13.69 6.37
CA SER A 64 1.45 -13.91 7.40
C SER A 64 2.74 -13.13 7.15
N GLY A 65 2.94 -12.60 5.94
CA GLY A 65 4.05 -11.75 5.51
C GLY A 65 3.79 -10.25 5.65
N MET A 66 2.57 -9.85 5.99
CA MET A 66 2.23 -8.45 6.26
C MET A 66 2.79 -7.95 7.59
N ARG A 67 3.28 -6.71 7.60
CA ARG A 67 3.86 -6.03 8.76
C ARG A 67 3.38 -4.60 8.81
N LEU A 68 2.88 -4.16 9.97
CA LEU A 68 2.56 -2.75 10.23
C LEU A 68 3.86 -1.97 10.31
N VAL A 69 3.97 -0.89 9.53
CA VAL A 69 5.10 0.05 9.57
C VAL A 69 4.73 1.28 10.39
N ALA A 70 3.57 1.86 10.09
CA ALA A 70 3.11 3.08 10.70
C ALA A 70 1.57 3.13 10.68
N GLY A 71 0.95 3.96 11.51
CA GLY A 71 -0.50 4.11 11.50
C GLY A 71 -1.00 5.17 12.47
N ALA A 72 -2.31 5.33 12.50
CA ALA A 72 -3.00 6.20 13.45
C ALA A 72 -4.46 5.74 13.61
N GLY A 73 -5.05 6.02 14.77
CA GLY A 73 -6.46 5.74 15.04
C GLY A 73 -6.73 4.32 15.58
N ASP A 74 -7.99 3.89 15.44
CA ASP A 74 -8.54 2.69 16.07
C ASP A 74 -9.61 2.04 15.17
N PRO A 75 -9.43 0.79 14.73
CA PRO A 75 -10.41 0.12 13.88
C PRO A 75 -11.76 -0.11 14.57
N ARG A 76 -11.83 -0.14 15.92
CA ARG A 76 -13.09 -0.30 16.69
C ARG A 76 -14.03 0.87 16.52
N THR A 77 -13.47 2.07 16.47
CA THR A 77 -14.23 3.32 16.24
C THR A 77 -14.34 3.63 14.75
N LYS A 78 -13.74 2.79 13.88
CA LYS A 78 -13.66 3.01 12.43
C LYS A 78 -13.06 4.37 12.09
N GLN A 79 -11.95 4.70 12.77
CA GLN A 79 -11.22 5.96 12.60
C GLN A 79 -9.75 5.66 12.34
N GLY A 80 -9.19 6.25 11.28
CA GLY A 80 -7.77 6.15 10.96
C GLY A 80 -7.39 5.05 9.98
N LEU A 81 -6.13 4.63 10.05
CA LEU A 81 -5.51 3.76 9.06
C LEU A 81 -4.28 3.02 9.60
N GLY A 82 -3.89 1.96 8.90
CA GLY A 82 -2.60 1.28 9.04
C GLY A 82 -1.84 1.26 7.71
N ILE A 83 -0.55 1.59 7.75
CA ILE A 83 0.38 1.52 6.62
C ILE A 83 1.24 0.27 6.79
N LEU A 84 1.14 -0.61 5.80
CA LEU A 84 1.66 -1.97 5.83
C LEU A 84 2.68 -2.17 4.71
N VAL A 85 3.59 -3.10 4.95
CA VAL A 85 4.37 -3.75 3.88
C VAL A 85 4.12 -5.25 3.95
N TYR A 86 4.17 -5.92 2.81
CA TYR A 86 4.09 -7.38 2.76
C TYR A 86 5.29 -7.95 2.02
N ALA A 87 5.75 -9.10 2.49
CA ALA A 87 6.71 -9.95 1.81
C ALA A 87 6.22 -11.40 1.90
N ALA A 88 5.81 -11.96 0.76
CA ALA A 88 5.23 -13.28 0.65
C ALA A 88 6.16 -14.18 -0.17
N GLY A 89 6.63 -15.27 0.42
CA GLY A 89 7.45 -16.28 -0.25
C GLY A 89 6.65 -17.45 -0.81
N ARG A 90 5.33 -17.53 -0.51
CA ARG A 90 4.43 -18.57 -1.02
C ARG A 90 2.99 -18.08 -1.20
N SER A 91 2.23 -18.80 -2.01
CA SER A 91 0.77 -18.63 -2.10
C SER A 91 0.09 -18.94 -0.76
N MET A 92 -1.04 -18.26 -0.49
CA MET A 92 -1.96 -18.73 0.54
C MET A 92 -2.46 -20.15 0.17
N PRO A 93 -2.70 -21.04 1.16
CA PRO A 93 -3.20 -22.38 0.89
C PRO A 93 -4.49 -22.39 0.07
N ASP A 94 -4.63 -23.33 -0.86
CA ASP A 94 -5.84 -23.44 -1.69
C ASP A 94 -7.12 -23.78 -0.90
N GLY A 95 -6.99 -24.25 0.34
CA GLY A 95 -8.10 -24.44 1.28
C GLY A 95 -8.23 -23.28 2.26
N SER A 96 -7.85 -22.06 1.89
CA SER A 96 -7.99 -20.91 2.78
C SER A 96 -8.61 -19.68 2.12
N ALA A 97 -9.14 -18.79 2.96
CA ALA A 97 -9.54 -17.45 2.60
C ALA A 97 -9.28 -16.50 3.78
N PHE A 98 -9.15 -15.21 3.49
CA PHE A 98 -9.00 -14.16 4.48
C PHE A 98 -9.99 -13.03 4.22
N TYR A 99 -10.46 -12.37 5.28
CA TYR A 99 -11.08 -11.04 5.18
C TYR A 99 -10.67 -10.16 6.35
N SER A 100 -10.68 -8.84 6.15
CA SER A 100 -10.56 -7.87 7.24
C SER A 100 -11.92 -7.26 7.59
N ALA A 101 -12.27 -7.29 8.86
CA ALA A 101 -13.39 -6.53 9.43
C ALA A 101 -12.97 -5.12 9.84
N ASP A 102 -11.69 -4.75 9.69
CA ASP A 102 -11.13 -3.51 10.21
C ASP A 102 -11.09 -2.37 9.19
N GLY A 103 -10.99 -2.68 7.90
CA GLY A 103 -10.91 -1.64 6.88
C GLY A 103 -10.91 -2.16 5.44
N ASP A 104 -10.96 -1.22 4.50
CA ASP A 104 -10.64 -1.46 3.10
C ASP A 104 -9.12 -1.57 2.94
N LEU A 105 -8.66 -2.47 2.08
CA LEU A 105 -7.24 -2.68 1.83
C LEU A 105 -6.85 -2.22 0.42
N LEU A 106 -6.10 -1.12 0.32
CA LEU A 106 -5.40 -0.72 -0.91
C LEU A 106 -4.06 -1.44 -0.98
N ILE A 107 -3.83 -2.22 -2.03
CA ILE A 107 -2.63 -3.03 -2.27
C ILE A 107 -1.85 -2.41 -3.43
N VAL A 108 -0.54 -2.21 -3.22
CA VAL A 108 0.40 -1.64 -4.20
C VAL A 108 1.59 -2.59 -4.38
N PRO A 109 1.54 -3.53 -5.34
CA PRO A 109 2.67 -4.40 -5.66
C PRO A 109 3.88 -3.61 -6.15
N GLN A 110 5.04 -3.97 -5.59
CA GLN A 110 6.33 -3.42 -5.99
C GLN A 110 7.11 -4.46 -6.82
N GLU A 111 7.10 -5.72 -6.38
CA GLU A 111 7.76 -6.83 -7.07
C GLU A 111 6.90 -8.10 -6.92
N GLY A 112 6.81 -8.89 -7.99
CA GLY A 112 5.98 -10.10 -8.04
C GLY A 112 4.50 -9.81 -8.34
N ASP A 113 3.90 -10.67 -9.15
CA ASP A 113 2.48 -10.61 -9.49
C ASP A 113 1.63 -11.24 -8.37
N LEU A 114 0.43 -10.70 -8.14
CA LEU A 114 -0.56 -11.25 -7.22
C LEU A 114 -1.79 -11.72 -7.99
N ASP A 115 -2.13 -12.99 -7.91
CA ASP A 115 -3.39 -13.51 -8.45
C ASP A 115 -4.40 -13.64 -7.30
N ILE A 116 -5.32 -12.67 -7.23
CA ILE A 116 -6.24 -12.47 -6.10
C ILE A 116 -7.60 -13.06 -6.44
N ARG A 117 -7.90 -14.20 -5.82
CA ARG A 117 -9.24 -14.79 -5.80
C ARG A 117 -10.09 -14.04 -4.79
N THR A 118 -11.22 -13.50 -5.20
CA THR A 118 -12.22 -12.89 -4.30
C THR A 118 -13.57 -13.61 -4.43
N GLU A 119 -14.50 -13.33 -3.51
CA GLU A 119 -15.91 -13.71 -3.66
C GLU A 119 -16.53 -13.21 -4.97
N HIS A 120 -16.00 -12.15 -5.58
CA HIS A 120 -16.55 -11.55 -6.80
C HIS A 120 -15.91 -12.09 -8.09
N GLY A 121 -14.83 -12.86 -7.99
CA GLY A 121 -14.04 -13.33 -9.13
C GLY A 121 -12.54 -13.13 -8.95
N TRP A 122 -11.79 -13.24 -10.04
CA TRP A 122 -10.33 -13.17 -10.06
C TRP A 122 -9.82 -11.79 -10.50
N LEU A 123 -8.76 -11.32 -9.85
CA LEU A 123 -7.99 -10.14 -10.23
C LEU A 123 -6.51 -10.49 -10.22
N LEU A 124 -5.86 -10.48 -11.38
CA LEU A 124 -4.40 -10.52 -11.48
C LEU A 124 -3.86 -9.10 -11.35
N VAL A 125 -2.98 -8.83 -10.39
CA VAL A 125 -2.48 -7.49 -10.06
C VAL A 125 -0.96 -7.52 -10.13
N ARG A 126 -0.38 -6.72 -11.01
CA ARG A 126 1.06 -6.65 -11.26
C ARG A 126 1.68 -5.40 -10.65
N PRO A 127 3.01 -5.31 -10.50
CA PRO A 127 3.67 -4.03 -10.29
C PRO A 127 3.22 -3.01 -11.35
N MET A 128 3.10 -1.74 -10.95
CA MET A 128 2.42 -0.65 -11.70
C MET A 128 0.88 -0.75 -11.77
N GLU A 129 0.27 -1.75 -11.13
CA GLU A 129 -1.17 -1.77 -10.88
C GLU A 129 -1.44 -1.64 -9.38
N ILE A 130 -2.65 -1.21 -9.02
CA ILE A 130 -3.15 -1.24 -7.64
C ILE A 130 -4.41 -2.10 -7.58
N CYS A 131 -4.75 -2.58 -6.38
CA CYS A 131 -6.01 -3.26 -6.11
C CYS A 131 -6.61 -2.77 -4.79
N VAL A 132 -7.92 -2.54 -4.76
CA VAL A 132 -8.66 -2.30 -3.53
C VAL A 132 -9.53 -3.51 -3.23
N VAL A 133 -9.36 -4.09 -2.05
CA VAL A 133 -10.25 -5.12 -1.51
C VAL A 133 -11.09 -4.50 -0.41
N PRO A 134 -12.42 -4.35 -0.61
CA PRO A 134 -13.28 -3.73 0.39
C PRO A 134 -13.37 -4.55 1.69
N ARG A 135 -13.60 -3.85 2.79
CA ARG A 135 -13.84 -4.42 4.12
C ARG A 135 -14.87 -5.55 4.05
N GLY A 136 -14.55 -6.69 4.65
CA GLY A 136 -15.43 -7.85 4.73
C GLY A 136 -15.41 -8.80 3.53
N VAL A 137 -14.87 -8.39 2.38
CA VAL A 137 -14.77 -9.28 1.20
C VAL A 137 -13.73 -10.36 1.46
N ARG A 138 -14.12 -11.63 1.29
CA ARG A 138 -13.20 -12.76 1.42
C ARG A 138 -12.33 -12.89 0.17
N TYR A 139 -11.03 -13.07 0.37
CA TYR A 139 -10.07 -13.27 -0.70
C TYR A 139 -8.95 -14.26 -0.35
N ARG A 140 -8.28 -14.75 -1.38
CA ARG A 140 -7.07 -15.58 -1.31
C ARG A 140 -6.07 -15.09 -2.35
N VAL A 141 -4.82 -14.93 -1.95
CA VAL A 141 -3.73 -14.49 -2.82
C VAL A 141 -2.85 -15.67 -3.22
N ARG A 142 -2.68 -15.85 -4.53
CA ARG A 142 -1.71 -16.78 -5.13
C ARG A 142 -0.54 -15.98 -5.72
N LEU A 143 0.65 -16.56 -5.66
CA LEU A 143 1.86 -16.02 -6.29
C LEU A 143 2.13 -16.83 -7.59
N PRO A 144 1.82 -16.27 -8.77
CA PRO A 144 2.09 -16.94 -10.03
C PRO A 144 3.58 -17.20 -10.23
N GLY A 145 3.94 -18.36 -10.79
CA GLY A 145 5.33 -18.67 -11.14
C GLY A 145 6.27 -18.98 -9.96
N ALA A 146 5.74 -19.13 -8.74
CA ALA A 146 6.50 -19.46 -7.52
C ALA A 146 7.63 -18.48 -7.15
N GLN A 147 7.54 -17.23 -7.61
CA GLN A 147 8.44 -16.15 -7.19
C GLN A 147 7.89 -15.45 -5.95
N PRO A 148 8.75 -15.02 -5.01
CA PRO A 148 8.33 -14.15 -3.91
C PRO A 148 7.70 -12.84 -4.43
N ALA A 149 6.78 -12.28 -3.65
CA ALA A 149 6.18 -10.99 -3.92
C ALA A 149 6.37 -10.04 -2.73
N ARG A 150 6.61 -8.76 -3.04
CA ARG A 150 6.75 -7.68 -2.06
C ARG A 150 5.99 -6.45 -2.52
N GLY A 151 5.42 -5.74 -1.56
CA GLY A 151 4.80 -4.45 -1.83
C GLY A 151 4.29 -3.76 -0.58
N TYR A 152 3.44 -2.78 -0.81
CA TYR A 152 2.87 -1.93 0.21
C TYR A 152 1.37 -2.13 0.28
N ALA A 153 0.78 -1.81 1.42
CA ALA A 153 -0.66 -1.69 1.53
C ALA A 153 -1.07 -0.59 2.51
N LEU A 154 -2.26 -0.03 2.30
CA LEU A 154 -2.91 0.86 3.25
C LEU A 154 -4.26 0.25 3.65
N GLU A 155 -4.40 -0.04 4.94
CA GLU A 155 -5.67 -0.48 5.52
C GLU A 155 -6.41 0.75 6.06
N LEU A 156 -7.50 1.11 5.41
CA LEU A 156 -8.31 2.28 5.74
C LEU A 156 -9.45 1.88 6.68
N TYR A 157 -9.43 2.34 7.93
CA TYR A 157 -10.47 2.00 8.90
C TYR A 157 -11.75 2.82 8.73
N GLN A 158 -11.64 3.98 8.09
CA GLN A 158 -12.68 5.01 7.97
C GLN A 158 -13.08 5.27 6.53
N GLY A 159 -14.36 5.10 6.22
CA GLY A 159 -14.89 5.37 4.89
C GLY A 159 -14.43 4.34 3.85
N HIS A 160 -14.39 4.77 2.59
CA HIS A 160 -13.99 3.97 1.44
C HIS A 160 -13.20 4.85 0.47
N PHE A 161 -12.32 4.25 -0.31
CA PHE A 161 -11.63 4.96 -1.38
C PHE A 161 -12.59 5.28 -2.53
N GLY A 162 -12.49 6.51 -3.04
CA GLY A 162 -13.17 6.97 -4.25
C GLY A 162 -12.25 7.82 -5.11
N LEU A 163 -12.73 8.24 -6.27
CA LEU A 163 -12.03 9.23 -7.08
C LEU A 163 -12.07 10.61 -6.41
N PRO A 164 -11.00 11.41 -6.51
CA PRO A 164 -11.02 12.78 -6.00
C PRO A 164 -11.98 13.65 -6.82
N GLU A 165 -12.51 14.70 -6.18
CA GLU A 165 -13.18 15.78 -6.91
C GLU A 165 -12.17 16.47 -7.85
N LEU A 166 -12.53 16.61 -9.12
CA LEU A 166 -11.61 17.15 -10.14
C LEU A 166 -11.52 18.69 -10.12
N GLY A 167 -12.47 19.36 -9.46
CA GLY A 167 -12.50 20.82 -9.38
C GLY A 167 -12.36 21.47 -10.77
N PRO A 168 -11.43 22.42 -10.95
CA PRO A 168 -11.20 23.09 -12.24
C PRO A 168 -10.77 22.17 -13.41
N MET A 169 -10.29 20.95 -13.15
CA MET A 169 -9.98 19.99 -14.23
C MET A 169 -11.25 19.50 -14.96
N GLY A 170 -12.42 19.65 -14.34
CA GLY A 170 -13.71 19.39 -14.98
C GLY A 170 -14.14 17.93 -14.88
N SER A 171 -14.41 17.30 -16.03
CA SER A 171 -15.05 15.97 -16.09
C SER A 171 -14.14 14.84 -16.57
N SER A 172 -12.85 15.10 -16.78
CA SER A 172 -11.86 14.13 -17.25
C SER A 172 -10.45 14.53 -16.83
N GLY A 173 -9.57 13.54 -16.63
CA GLY A 173 -8.22 13.76 -16.10
C GLY A 173 -7.92 12.80 -14.96
N LEU A 174 -6.64 12.74 -14.56
CA LEU A 174 -6.16 11.85 -13.49
C LEU A 174 -6.49 10.37 -13.77
N ALA A 175 -7.02 9.65 -12.78
CA ALA A 175 -7.48 8.27 -12.92
C ALA A 175 -8.91 8.23 -13.50
N ASN A 176 -9.03 8.08 -14.82
CA ASN A 176 -10.34 8.05 -15.47
C ASN A 176 -11.16 6.83 -14.99
N PRO A 177 -12.46 6.98 -14.67
CA PRO A 177 -13.29 5.90 -14.12
C PRO A 177 -13.33 4.63 -14.98
N ARG A 178 -13.24 4.77 -16.31
CA ARG A 178 -13.30 3.64 -17.26
C ARG A 178 -12.13 2.65 -17.09
N ASP A 179 -11.00 3.11 -16.58
CA ASP A 179 -9.78 2.30 -16.50
C ASP A 179 -9.72 1.46 -15.21
N PHE A 180 -10.70 1.62 -14.30
CA PHE A 180 -10.88 0.73 -13.16
C PHE A 180 -11.57 -0.58 -13.60
N GLN A 181 -10.97 -1.70 -13.24
CA GLN A 181 -11.41 -3.03 -13.65
C GLN A 181 -11.97 -3.80 -12.45
N SER A 182 -13.19 -4.29 -12.58
CA SER A 182 -13.83 -5.19 -11.61
C SER A 182 -13.76 -6.64 -12.11
N PRO A 183 -13.70 -7.64 -11.21
CA PRO A 183 -13.66 -9.03 -11.63
C PRO A 183 -15.00 -9.45 -12.26
N VAL A 184 -14.99 -10.50 -13.08
CA VAL A 184 -16.23 -11.19 -13.50
C VAL A 184 -16.51 -12.31 -12.50
N ALA A 185 -17.79 -12.54 -12.20
CA ALA A 185 -18.23 -13.63 -11.32
C ALA A 185 -17.57 -14.95 -11.73
N SER A 186 -17.04 -15.65 -10.73
CA SER A 186 -16.45 -16.97 -10.86
C SER A 186 -16.68 -17.68 -9.54
N PHE A 187 -17.07 -18.94 -9.58
CA PHE A 187 -17.34 -19.73 -8.38
C PHE A 187 -16.64 -21.08 -8.46
N ASP A 188 -16.36 -21.63 -7.28
CA ASP A 188 -15.90 -22.99 -7.10
C ASP A 188 -17.10 -23.78 -6.54
N ASP A 189 -17.33 -25.00 -7.02
CA ASP A 189 -18.29 -25.94 -6.43
C ASP A 189 -17.51 -27.21 -6.03
N ASP A 190 -17.41 -27.47 -4.73
CA ASP A 190 -16.66 -28.61 -4.22
C ASP A 190 -17.39 -29.96 -4.47
N ASP A 191 -18.67 -29.94 -4.85
CA ASP A 191 -19.44 -31.12 -5.26
C ASP A 191 -19.23 -31.46 -6.75
N ASP A 192 -18.87 -30.47 -7.59
CA ASP A 192 -18.55 -30.63 -9.02
C ASP A 192 -17.05 -30.94 -9.22
N ASP A 193 -16.66 -32.21 -9.09
CA ASP A 193 -15.37 -32.73 -9.62
C ASP A 193 -15.68 -33.78 -10.68
N ASP A 194 -16.53 -33.41 -11.64
CA ASP A 194 -16.69 -34.14 -12.90
C ASP A 194 -15.49 -33.81 -13.82
N GLY A 195 -14.28 -34.19 -13.40
CA GLY A 195 -13.10 -34.48 -14.24
C GLY A 195 -12.58 -33.46 -15.26
N HIS A 196 -13.21 -32.31 -15.48
CA HIS A 196 -12.98 -31.49 -16.69
C HIS A 196 -12.05 -30.28 -16.48
N HIS A 197 -11.61 -29.99 -15.26
CA HIS A 197 -10.76 -28.81 -14.98
C HIS A 197 -9.39 -29.12 -14.34
N ARG A 198 -8.98 -30.40 -14.23
CA ARG A 198 -7.61 -30.74 -13.83
C ARG A 198 -6.79 -31.24 -15.02
N HIS A 199 -5.86 -30.41 -15.50
CA HIS A 199 -4.72 -30.89 -16.28
C HIS A 199 -3.80 -31.68 -15.34
N GLY A 200 -3.99 -32.99 -15.31
CA GLY A 200 -3.24 -33.91 -14.47
C GLY A 200 -4.05 -35.17 -14.31
N GLY A 201 -3.85 -36.11 -15.24
CA GLY A 201 -4.66 -37.31 -15.36
C GLY A 201 -4.57 -38.18 -14.12
N ASP A 202 -5.66 -38.89 -13.83
CA ASP A 202 -5.59 -40.16 -13.13
C ASP A 202 -6.76 -41.06 -13.53
N ALA A 203 -6.44 -42.36 -13.44
CA ALA A 203 -7.12 -43.51 -14.01
C ALA A 203 -8.57 -43.72 -13.57
N GLU A 204 -9.37 -44.21 -14.52
CA GLU A 204 -10.65 -44.87 -14.24
C GLU A 204 -10.42 -46.15 -13.42
N ASP A 205 -11.00 -46.22 -12.21
CA ASP A 205 -11.17 -47.49 -11.49
C ASP A 205 -12.61 -47.98 -11.68
N ALA A 206 -12.71 -49.13 -12.35
CA ALA A 206 -13.94 -49.82 -12.71
C ALA A 206 -14.55 -50.57 -11.51
N ARG A 207 -15.04 -49.86 -10.49
CA ARG A 207 -15.93 -50.45 -9.47
C ARG A 207 -16.97 -49.42 -8.99
N GLY A 208 -18.22 -49.59 -9.45
CA GLY A 208 -19.36 -48.69 -9.23
C GLY A 208 -19.87 -48.55 -7.79
N GLY A 209 -19.01 -48.11 -6.86
CA GLY A 209 -19.40 -47.62 -5.54
C GLY A 209 -19.21 -46.10 -5.46
N ARG A 210 -20.25 -45.34 -5.11
CA ARG A 210 -20.11 -43.92 -4.72
C ARG A 210 -19.19 -43.84 -3.51
N LYS A 211 -17.89 -43.61 -3.72
CA LYS A 211 -16.98 -43.20 -2.64
C LYS A 211 -17.55 -41.92 -2.06
N LYS A 212 -17.88 -41.93 -0.76
CA LYS A 212 -18.26 -40.74 0.01
C LYS A 212 -17.09 -39.76 -0.09
N ARG A 213 -17.18 -38.78 -1.00
CA ARG A 213 -16.09 -37.85 -1.33
C ARG A 213 -15.70 -37.08 -0.07
N ARG A 214 -14.40 -36.97 0.16
CA ARG A 214 -13.86 -36.21 1.30
C ARG A 214 -14.08 -34.73 0.99
N LYS A 215 -15.07 -34.10 1.64
CA LYS A 215 -15.25 -32.65 1.57
C LYS A 215 -13.94 -31.97 1.93
N ARG A 216 -13.55 -30.98 1.12
CA ARG A 216 -12.35 -30.20 1.37
C ARG A 216 -12.63 -29.26 2.54
N ALA A 217 -11.75 -29.29 3.55
CA ALA A 217 -11.82 -28.33 4.65
C ALA A 217 -11.25 -26.98 4.16
N TYR A 218 -11.92 -25.90 4.54
CA TYR A 218 -11.51 -24.53 4.29
C TYR A 218 -11.32 -23.75 5.59
N THR A 219 -10.11 -23.23 5.79
CA THR A 219 -9.79 -22.31 6.87
C THR A 219 -10.13 -20.88 6.44
N VAL A 220 -11.09 -20.24 7.11
CA VAL A 220 -11.38 -18.81 6.91
C VAL A 220 -10.74 -18.02 8.04
N THR A 221 -9.80 -17.13 7.69
CA THR A 221 -9.15 -16.22 8.63
C THR A 221 -9.82 -14.85 8.60
N ALA A 222 -10.21 -14.34 9.75
CA ALA A 222 -10.75 -13.00 9.93
C ALA A 222 -9.75 -12.13 10.67
N LYS A 223 -9.44 -10.95 10.16
CA LYS A 223 -8.85 -9.88 10.98
C LYS A 223 -9.98 -9.07 11.61
N PHE A 224 -10.01 -9.02 12.94
CA PHE A 224 -11.04 -8.34 13.71
C PHE A 224 -10.40 -7.61 14.90
N ASN A 225 -10.47 -6.29 14.87
CA ASN A 225 -9.81 -5.39 15.82
C ASN A 225 -8.31 -5.69 15.96
N ASN A 226 -7.60 -5.74 14.83
CA ASN A 226 -6.19 -6.11 14.71
C ASN A 226 -5.83 -7.52 15.19
N THR A 227 -6.78 -8.33 15.66
CA THR A 227 -6.54 -9.71 16.08
C THR A 227 -7.02 -10.68 15.00
N LEU A 228 -6.25 -11.75 14.76
CA LEU A 228 -6.62 -12.80 13.81
C LEU A 228 -7.46 -13.88 14.49
N PHE A 229 -8.53 -14.28 13.83
CA PHE A 229 -9.40 -15.39 14.20
C PHE A 229 -9.52 -16.35 13.04
N THR A 230 -9.80 -17.63 13.32
CA THR A 230 -10.01 -18.66 12.29
C THR A 230 -11.25 -19.49 12.56
N THR A 231 -11.88 -19.97 11.51
CA THR A 231 -12.90 -21.02 11.54
C THR A 231 -12.65 -22.02 10.42
N GLU A 232 -13.15 -23.25 10.58
CA GLU A 232 -13.04 -24.32 9.61
C GLU A 232 -14.43 -24.67 9.06
N GLN A 233 -14.63 -24.52 7.76
CA GLN A 233 -15.87 -24.89 7.06
C GLN A 233 -15.61 -26.00 6.03
N ASP A 234 -16.64 -26.76 5.67
CA ASP A 234 -16.54 -27.94 4.79
C ASP A 234 -16.88 -27.64 3.31
N HIS A 235 -16.88 -26.36 2.94
CA HIS A 235 -17.19 -25.85 1.61
C HIS A 235 -16.38 -24.58 1.32
N THR A 236 -16.15 -24.30 0.05
CA THR A 236 -15.44 -23.11 -0.42
C THR A 236 -16.20 -21.82 -0.06
N PRO A 237 -15.49 -20.76 0.39
CA PRO A 237 -16.10 -19.45 0.52
C PRO A 237 -16.24 -18.71 -0.83
N PHE A 238 -15.67 -19.26 -1.90
CA PHE A 238 -15.68 -18.69 -3.25
C PHE A 238 -16.79 -19.30 -4.11
N ASP A 239 -17.99 -19.37 -3.57
CA ASP A 239 -19.16 -20.07 -4.12
C ASP A 239 -20.24 -19.09 -4.65
N VAL A 240 -19.83 -17.87 -5.03
CA VAL A 240 -20.74 -16.83 -5.56
C VAL A 240 -20.91 -17.00 -7.06
N VAL A 241 -22.03 -17.62 -7.46
CA VAL A 241 -22.38 -17.90 -8.86
C VAL A 241 -22.64 -16.62 -9.65
N ALA A 242 -23.30 -15.64 -9.03
CA ALA A 242 -23.58 -14.36 -9.65
C ALA A 242 -23.61 -13.24 -8.61
N TRP A 243 -23.35 -12.00 -9.04
CA TRP A 243 -23.46 -10.83 -8.17
C TRP A 243 -23.83 -9.58 -8.98
N HIS A 244 -24.45 -8.62 -8.28
CA HIS A 244 -24.64 -7.24 -8.73
C HIS A 244 -24.49 -6.32 -7.51
N GLY A 245 -24.15 -5.06 -7.74
CA GLY A 245 -23.93 -4.06 -6.70
C GLY A 245 -22.72 -3.17 -6.99
N ASN A 246 -22.51 -2.17 -6.14
CA ASN A 246 -21.44 -1.17 -6.24
C ASN A 246 -20.35 -1.34 -5.15
N TYR A 247 -20.39 -2.41 -4.36
CA TYR A 247 -19.39 -2.72 -3.34
C TYR A 247 -18.63 -4.00 -3.72
N HIS A 248 -17.55 -3.83 -4.47
CA HIS A 248 -16.78 -4.93 -5.06
C HIS A 248 -15.29 -4.56 -5.14
N PRO A 249 -14.39 -5.56 -5.17
CA PRO A 249 -12.97 -5.31 -5.37
C PRO A 249 -12.69 -4.84 -6.80
N PHE A 250 -11.68 -3.99 -6.96
CA PHE A 250 -11.28 -3.46 -8.26
C PHE A 250 -9.77 -3.28 -8.33
N LYS A 251 -9.25 -3.22 -9.55
CA LYS A 251 -7.85 -2.88 -9.84
C LYS A 251 -7.74 -1.73 -10.82
N TYR A 252 -6.57 -1.09 -10.85
CA TYR A 252 -6.27 0.02 -11.76
C TYR A 252 -4.80 -0.01 -12.19
N ASP A 253 -4.54 0.29 -13.46
CA ASP A 253 -3.20 0.37 -14.05
C ASP A 253 -2.68 1.83 -13.96
N LEU A 254 -1.64 2.05 -13.16
CA LEU A 254 -1.04 3.37 -12.93
C LEU A 254 -0.44 3.96 -14.21
N GLY A 255 -0.08 3.13 -15.19
CA GLY A 255 0.39 3.57 -16.51
C GLY A 255 -0.67 4.30 -17.34
N ARG A 256 -1.95 4.24 -16.93
CA ARG A 256 -3.07 4.92 -17.59
C ARG A 256 -3.43 6.27 -16.98
N PHE A 257 -2.75 6.67 -15.90
CA PHE A 257 -3.03 7.94 -15.24
C PHE A 257 -2.79 9.12 -16.19
N ASN A 258 -3.83 9.93 -16.39
CA ASN A 258 -3.76 11.13 -17.21
C ASN A 258 -3.16 12.26 -16.38
N THR A 259 -1.83 12.27 -16.29
CA THR A 259 -1.07 13.20 -15.46
C THR A 259 -1.31 14.65 -15.88
N VAL A 260 -1.71 15.48 -14.91
CA VAL A 260 -1.84 16.93 -15.06
C VAL A 260 -0.69 17.61 -14.32
N GLY A 261 -0.20 18.74 -14.83
CA GLY A 261 0.87 19.51 -14.21
C GLY A 261 0.92 20.93 -14.79
N SER A 262 1.94 21.71 -14.41
CA SER A 262 2.12 23.05 -14.96
C SER A 262 2.59 22.99 -16.41
N ILE A 263 1.91 23.75 -17.27
CA ILE A 263 2.30 24.03 -18.66
C ILE A 263 2.85 25.47 -18.82
N SER A 264 3.27 26.09 -17.73
CA SER A 264 3.77 27.47 -17.69
C SER A 264 4.99 27.60 -16.78
N TYR A 265 4.79 27.88 -15.49
CA TYR A 265 5.82 28.01 -14.46
C TYR A 265 5.33 27.41 -13.13
N ASP A 266 6.18 27.45 -12.09
CA ASP A 266 6.00 26.89 -10.75
C ASP A 266 5.83 25.36 -10.69
N HIS A 267 5.85 24.84 -9.46
CA HIS A 267 5.64 23.44 -9.14
C HIS A 267 4.27 23.27 -8.46
N PRO A 268 3.27 22.65 -9.12
CA PRO A 268 1.95 22.43 -8.53
C PRO A 268 2.00 21.55 -7.27
N ASP A 269 1.06 21.77 -6.36
CA ASP A 269 0.89 20.93 -5.18
C ASP A 269 0.68 19.45 -5.57
N PRO A 270 1.26 18.49 -4.82
CA PRO A 270 1.25 17.07 -5.19
C PRO A 270 -0.15 16.43 -5.18
N SER A 271 -1.15 17.07 -4.58
CA SER A 271 -2.56 16.64 -4.63
C SER A 271 -3.12 16.59 -6.06
N ILE A 272 -2.48 17.28 -7.02
CA ILE A 272 -2.81 17.16 -8.45
C ILE A 272 -2.53 15.75 -9.01
N PHE A 273 -1.80 14.90 -8.27
CA PHE A 273 -1.52 13.52 -8.66
C PHE A 273 -2.30 12.47 -7.85
N THR A 274 -3.37 12.86 -7.17
CA THR A 274 -4.25 11.92 -6.44
C THR A 274 -4.93 10.94 -7.39
N VAL A 275 -4.76 9.65 -7.12
CA VAL A 275 -5.44 8.53 -7.84
C VAL A 275 -6.73 8.18 -7.12
N LEU A 276 -6.66 7.98 -5.81
CA LEU A 276 -7.79 7.64 -4.94
C LEU A 276 -7.72 8.48 -3.66
N SER A 277 -8.88 8.89 -3.15
CA SER A 277 -9.04 9.64 -1.91
C SER A 277 -10.07 8.98 -1.01
N ALA A 278 -9.83 9.02 0.30
CA ALA A 278 -10.78 8.65 1.34
C ALA A 278 -11.13 9.89 2.17
N PRO A 279 -12.27 10.56 1.91
CA PRO A 279 -12.61 11.81 2.58
C PRO A 279 -12.87 11.63 4.08
N SER A 280 -12.47 12.62 4.88
CA SER A 280 -12.86 12.71 6.28
C SER A 280 -14.24 13.39 6.41
N ALA A 281 -14.72 13.55 7.65
CA ALA A 281 -15.92 14.34 7.92
C ALA A 281 -15.73 15.85 7.71
N VAL A 282 -14.48 16.32 7.60
CA VAL A 282 -14.14 17.73 7.35
C VAL A 282 -13.99 17.92 5.83
N PRO A 283 -14.81 18.77 5.18
CA PRO A 283 -14.71 19.03 3.75
C PRO A 283 -13.31 19.52 3.35
N GLY A 284 -12.76 18.96 2.27
CA GLY A 284 -11.42 19.29 1.79
C GLY A 284 -10.28 18.62 2.58
N THR A 285 -10.57 17.72 3.52
CA THR A 285 -9.56 16.96 4.26
C THR A 285 -9.79 15.47 4.08
N ALA A 286 -8.80 14.76 3.55
CA ALA A 286 -8.83 13.31 3.44
C ALA A 286 -8.29 12.63 4.70
N VAL A 287 -8.88 11.48 5.05
CA VAL A 287 -8.25 10.52 5.97
C VAL A 287 -7.00 9.95 5.30
N ALA A 288 -7.09 9.62 4.02
CA ALA A 288 -5.97 9.17 3.22
C ALA A 288 -6.12 9.60 1.75
N ASP A 289 -5.07 10.16 1.18
CA ASP A 289 -4.91 10.31 -0.27
C ASP A 289 -3.82 9.34 -0.76
N PHE A 290 -4.12 8.60 -1.82
CA PHE A 290 -3.15 7.82 -2.57
C PHE A 290 -2.73 8.62 -3.81
N VAL A 291 -1.52 9.16 -3.74
CA VAL A 291 -0.91 10.05 -4.74
C VAL A 291 0.21 9.29 -5.45
N ILE A 292 0.41 9.52 -6.75
CA ILE A 292 1.54 8.93 -7.50
C ILE A 292 2.44 9.99 -8.09
N PHE A 293 3.69 9.62 -8.41
CA PHE A 293 4.63 10.46 -9.14
C PHE A 293 5.04 9.75 -10.43
N PRO A 294 4.18 9.78 -11.46
CA PRO A 294 4.37 9.04 -12.71
C PRO A 294 5.38 9.74 -13.65
N PRO A 295 5.77 9.07 -14.75
CA PRO A 295 6.49 9.73 -15.83
C PRO A 295 5.72 10.94 -16.34
N ARG A 296 6.38 12.10 -16.43
CA ARG A 296 5.72 13.36 -16.82
C ARG A 296 6.68 14.33 -17.50
N TRP A 297 6.12 15.32 -18.20
CA TRP A 297 6.88 16.41 -18.78
C TRP A 297 7.04 17.54 -17.76
N LEU A 298 8.27 18.04 -17.62
CA LEU A 298 8.56 19.27 -16.90
C LEU A 298 8.89 20.35 -17.92
N VAL A 299 8.04 21.37 -17.97
CA VAL A 299 8.14 22.49 -18.92
C VAL A 299 8.19 23.85 -18.24
N GLY A 300 8.12 23.90 -16.90
CA GLY A 300 8.15 25.13 -16.10
C GLY A 300 9.31 26.05 -16.47
N GLU A 301 9.02 27.28 -16.93
CA GLU A 301 9.99 28.33 -17.23
C GLU A 301 10.40 29.07 -15.95
N ASP A 302 11.66 29.52 -15.84
CA ASP A 302 12.21 30.26 -14.69
C ASP A 302 11.84 29.68 -13.31
N THR A 303 11.75 28.35 -13.23
CA THR A 303 11.16 27.62 -12.10
C THR A 303 12.16 26.68 -11.46
N PHE A 304 12.20 26.65 -10.13
CA PHE A 304 12.81 25.54 -9.39
C PHE A 304 11.91 24.30 -9.51
N ARG A 305 12.21 23.41 -10.45
CA ARG A 305 11.33 22.31 -10.86
C ARG A 305 11.15 21.14 -9.87
N PRO A 306 12.11 20.79 -8.99
CA PRO A 306 11.85 19.79 -7.95
C PRO A 306 10.72 20.23 -6.99
N PRO A 307 10.20 19.31 -6.16
CA PRO A 307 9.32 19.71 -5.06
C PRO A 307 9.96 20.82 -4.22
N TYR A 308 9.15 21.77 -3.76
CA TYR A 308 9.61 22.87 -2.90
C TYR A 308 9.97 22.37 -1.49
N TYR A 309 10.77 23.15 -0.75
CA TYR A 309 10.92 22.91 0.69
C TYR A 309 9.58 23.10 1.38
N HIS A 310 9.22 22.16 2.24
CA HIS A 310 7.86 21.99 2.70
C HIS A 310 7.78 21.63 4.19
N ARG A 311 6.68 22.07 4.81
CA ARG A 311 6.21 21.69 6.15
C ARG A 311 4.70 21.57 6.05
N ASN A 312 4.19 20.38 6.34
CA ASN A 312 2.79 20.06 6.07
C ASN A 312 2.02 19.78 7.38
N THR A 313 0.72 20.07 7.40
CA THR A 313 -0.16 19.59 8.46
C THR A 313 -0.50 18.10 8.32
N MET A 314 -0.32 17.53 7.13
CA MET A 314 -0.49 16.11 6.86
C MET A 314 0.78 15.33 7.23
N SER A 315 0.66 14.02 7.43
CA SER A 315 1.79 13.09 7.44
C SER A 315 1.96 12.49 6.06
N GLU A 316 3.21 12.45 5.57
CA GLU A 316 3.55 12.00 4.21
C GLU A 316 4.36 10.70 4.27
N PHE A 317 3.75 9.57 3.94
CA PHE A 317 4.44 8.29 3.78
C PHE A 317 4.69 8.02 2.30
N MET A 318 5.94 7.99 1.87
CA MET A 318 6.32 7.72 0.49
C MET A 318 6.82 6.29 0.30
N GLY A 319 6.49 5.70 -0.85
CA GLY A 319 7.05 4.43 -1.33
C GLY A 319 7.49 4.53 -2.79
N LEU A 320 8.24 3.53 -3.26
CA LEU A 320 8.79 3.48 -4.62
C LEU A 320 8.55 2.11 -5.24
N ILE A 321 7.81 2.08 -6.36
CA ILE A 321 7.46 0.83 -7.07
C ILE A 321 8.65 0.39 -7.95
N SER A 322 9.18 1.32 -8.74
CA SER A 322 10.27 1.07 -9.68
C SER A 322 11.04 2.37 -9.94
N GLY A 323 12.26 2.26 -10.49
CA GLY A 323 13.09 3.39 -10.90
C GLY A 323 13.60 4.26 -9.74
N ASP A 324 13.82 5.55 -10.02
CA ASP A 324 14.33 6.58 -9.09
C ASP A 324 13.28 7.69 -8.84
N TYR A 325 13.39 8.42 -7.73
CA TYR A 325 12.50 9.54 -7.41
C TYR A 325 13.17 10.90 -7.58
N ASP A 326 12.53 11.84 -8.28
CA ASP A 326 13.14 13.11 -8.70
C ASP A 326 13.73 13.96 -7.54
N ALA A 327 13.22 13.82 -6.32
CA ALA A 327 13.68 14.62 -5.16
C ALA A 327 14.82 13.98 -4.34
N LYS A 328 15.20 12.73 -4.65
CA LYS A 328 16.20 11.94 -3.90
C LYS A 328 17.01 11.05 -4.83
N LYS A 329 18.34 11.16 -4.83
CA LYS A 329 19.19 10.24 -5.61
C LYS A 329 19.11 8.80 -5.08
N GLY A 330 19.13 7.83 -5.99
CA GLY A 330 19.35 6.41 -5.67
C GLY A 330 20.78 6.10 -5.22
N GLY A 331 20.99 4.97 -4.54
CA GLY A 331 22.29 4.53 -4.00
C GLY A 331 22.21 3.97 -2.58
N ALA A 332 23.33 3.53 -2.00
CA ALA A 332 23.40 3.18 -0.57
C ALA A 332 23.09 4.43 0.27
N GLY A 333 22.12 4.35 1.19
CA GLY A 333 21.57 5.54 1.86
C GLY A 333 20.67 6.39 0.95
N GLY A 334 20.11 5.83 -0.13
CA GLY A 334 19.18 6.48 -1.04
C GLY A 334 17.72 6.03 -0.83
N PHE A 335 16.80 6.58 -1.61
CA PHE A 335 15.41 6.10 -1.70
C PHE A 335 15.30 5.15 -2.90
N ALA A 336 15.02 3.86 -2.66
CA ALA A 336 15.08 2.80 -3.67
C ALA A 336 13.77 1.99 -3.72
N PRO A 337 13.47 1.29 -4.84
CA PRO A 337 12.28 0.46 -4.96
C PRO A 337 12.14 -0.55 -3.81
N GLY A 338 10.96 -0.59 -3.19
CA GLY A 338 10.70 -1.40 -1.99
C GLY A 338 11.09 -0.73 -0.67
N GLY A 339 11.74 0.44 -0.69
CA GLY A 339 12.01 1.28 0.48
C GLY A 339 10.84 2.22 0.82
N ALA A 340 10.97 3.02 1.88
CA ALA A 340 9.93 3.97 2.28
C ALA A 340 10.51 5.22 2.94
N SER A 341 9.72 6.29 3.06
CA SER A 341 10.04 7.40 3.97
C SER A 341 8.79 7.94 4.64
N LEU A 342 8.94 8.52 5.83
CA LEU A 342 7.86 9.18 6.57
C LEU A 342 8.33 10.58 6.97
N HIS A 343 7.63 11.60 6.47
CA HIS A 343 7.76 12.97 6.96
C HIS A 343 6.52 13.25 7.81
N THR A 344 6.71 13.31 9.12
CA THR A 344 5.61 13.50 10.07
C THR A 344 5.10 14.93 10.04
N VAL A 345 3.90 15.15 10.59
CA VAL A 345 3.28 16.48 10.74
C VAL A 345 4.29 17.55 11.14
N MET A 346 4.36 18.60 10.32
CA MET A 346 5.19 19.81 10.44
C MET A 346 6.71 19.60 10.38
N SER A 347 7.18 18.36 10.17
CA SER A 347 8.60 18.11 9.94
C SER A 347 9.04 18.79 8.63
N GLY A 348 10.14 19.54 8.69
CA GLY A 348 10.69 20.19 7.51
C GLY A 348 11.28 19.16 6.55
N HIS A 349 10.92 19.22 5.29
CA HIS A 349 11.42 18.31 4.26
C HIS A 349 11.49 19.03 2.91
N GLY A 350 11.98 18.34 1.89
CA GLY A 350 12.23 18.90 0.56
C GLY A 350 13.40 18.20 -0.14
N PRO A 351 13.85 18.74 -1.27
CA PRO A 351 14.94 18.15 -2.05
C PRO A 351 16.22 18.10 -1.21
N ASP A 352 16.99 17.03 -1.40
CA ASP A 352 18.32 16.93 -0.79
C ASP A 352 19.28 17.99 -1.35
N ALA A 353 20.41 18.21 -0.66
CA ALA A 353 21.37 19.26 -1.01
C ALA A 353 21.89 19.13 -2.46
N ALA A 354 22.16 17.91 -2.91
CA ALA A 354 22.65 17.68 -4.27
C ALA A 354 21.58 17.99 -5.33
N SER A 355 20.33 17.61 -5.08
CA SER A 355 19.19 17.90 -5.96
C SER A 355 18.87 19.39 -5.99
N HIS A 356 18.99 20.07 -4.84
CA HIS A 356 18.84 21.52 -4.74
C HIS A 356 19.85 22.27 -5.61
N GLU A 357 21.16 22.00 -5.44
CA GLU A 357 22.19 22.67 -6.21
C GLU A 357 22.10 22.35 -7.71
N ALA A 358 21.80 21.09 -8.06
CA ALA A 358 21.61 20.70 -9.45
C ALA A 358 20.45 21.45 -10.11
N ALA A 359 19.31 21.55 -9.44
CA ALA A 359 18.14 22.27 -9.98
C ALA A 359 18.34 23.78 -10.02
N ARG A 360 19.03 24.37 -9.04
CA ARG A 360 19.38 25.80 -9.03
C ARG A 360 20.26 26.18 -10.22
N ALA A 361 21.20 25.32 -10.61
CA ALA A 361 22.15 25.58 -11.69
C ALA A 361 21.68 25.09 -13.07
N ALA A 362 20.51 24.45 -13.17
CA ALA A 362 20.05 23.83 -14.40
C ALA A 362 19.66 24.87 -15.47
N GLU A 363 20.08 24.63 -16.71
CA GLU A 363 19.49 25.28 -17.88
C GLU A 363 18.14 24.62 -18.19
N LEU A 364 17.07 25.42 -18.27
CA LEU A 364 15.71 24.91 -18.36
C LEU A 364 15.29 24.70 -19.82
N ALA A 365 15.01 23.45 -20.18
CA ALA A 365 14.35 23.05 -21.43
C ALA A 365 13.26 21.99 -21.15
N PRO A 366 12.28 21.77 -22.06
CA PRO A 366 11.31 20.69 -21.89
C PRO A 366 11.99 19.33 -21.69
N VAL A 367 11.69 18.66 -20.57
CA VAL A 367 12.31 17.38 -20.22
C VAL A 367 11.26 16.39 -19.74
N LYS A 368 11.37 15.13 -20.19
CA LYS A 368 10.56 14.03 -19.68
C LYS A 368 11.28 13.38 -18.50
N VAL A 369 10.65 13.35 -17.33
CA VAL A 369 11.19 12.76 -16.10
C VAL A 369 10.42 11.50 -15.71
N GLY A 370 10.97 10.71 -14.77
CA GLY A 370 10.31 9.54 -14.22
C GLY A 370 10.10 8.37 -15.19
N ALA A 371 10.76 8.36 -16.37
CA ALA A 371 10.63 7.25 -17.31
C ALA A 371 11.15 5.95 -16.68
N GLY A 372 10.28 4.94 -16.57
CA GLY A 372 10.61 3.68 -15.88
C GLY A 372 10.59 3.78 -14.35
N SER A 373 10.06 4.87 -13.79
CA SER A 373 9.88 5.08 -12.36
C SER A 373 8.42 5.32 -12.00
N CYS A 374 8.05 4.92 -10.78
CA CYS A 374 6.80 5.33 -10.16
C CYS A 374 6.95 5.35 -8.64
N ALA A 375 7.15 6.54 -8.07
CA ALA A 375 6.96 6.76 -6.64
C ALA A 375 5.47 6.96 -6.33
N PHE A 376 5.09 6.81 -5.08
CA PHE A 376 3.76 7.12 -4.60
C PHE A 376 3.82 7.65 -3.16
N MET A 377 2.71 8.21 -2.71
CA MET A 377 2.53 8.69 -1.35
C MET A 377 1.17 8.26 -0.81
N PHE A 378 1.17 7.80 0.44
CA PHE A 378 0.01 7.78 1.31
C PHE A 378 0.09 9.03 2.20
N GLU A 379 -0.72 10.02 1.90
CA GLU A 379 -0.83 11.24 2.70
C GLU A 379 -2.04 11.14 3.62
N THR A 380 -1.91 11.55 4.89
CA THR A 380 -3.02 11.48 5.86
C THR A 380 -3.06 12.71 6.75
N CYS A 381 -4.27 13.17 7.09
CA CYS A 381 -4.47 14.26 8.05
C CYS A 381 -4.13 13.90 9.50
N LEU A 382 -3.83 12.63 9.76
CA LEU A 382 -3.56 12.13 11.09
C LEU A 382 -2.07 12.25 11.43
N ALA A 383 -1.78 12.47 12.71
CA ALA A 383 -0.43 12.32 13.22
C ALA A 383 -0.09 10.82 13.27
N VAL A 384 0.82 10.38 12.41
CA VAL A 384 1.19 8.98 12.27
C VAL A 384 2.27 8.61 13.28
N GLY A 385 2.07 7.50 14.00
CA GLY A 385 3.09 6.85 14.80
C GLY A 385 3.66 5.62 14.09
N VAL A 386 4.87 5.21 14.48
CA VAL A 386 5.62 4.10 13.85
C VAL A 386 5.56 2.87 14.76
N SER A 387 5.39 1.69 14.19
CA SER A 387 5.38 0.42 14.93
C SER A 387 6.77 0.07 15.48
N GLU A 388 6.87 -0.84 16.45
CA GLU A 388 8.19 -1.34 16.91
C GLU A 388 8.89 -2.08 15.76
N TRP A 389 8.12 -2.79 14.94
CA TRP A 389 8.67 -3.46 13.76
C TRP A 389 9.24 -2.48 12.75
N GLY A 390 8.49 -1.44 12.40
CA GLY A 390 8.92 -0.40 11.47
C GLY A 390 10.18 0.30 11.99
N LEU A 391 10.20 0.64 13.27
CA LEU A 391 11.28 1.41 13.87
C LEU A 391 12.56 0.60 14.11
N LYS A 392 12.46 -0.65 14.56
CA LYS A 392 13.63 -1.43 15.01
C LYS A 392 13.71 -2.82 14.39
N THR A 393 12.65 -3.62 14.46
CA THR A 393 12.73 -5.05 14.08
C THR A 393 13.02 -5.25 12.59
N SER A 394 12.55 -4.34 11.73
CA SER A 394 12.84 -4.36 10.30
C SER A 394 14.33 -4.19 10.00
N SER A 395 15.07 -3.51 10.90
CA SER A 395 16.48 -3.11 10.69
C SER A 395 16.70 -2.36 9.38
N LYS A 396 15.67 -1.65 8.89
CA LYS A 396 15.73 -0.88 7.63
C LYS A 396 15.85 0.63 7.82
N VAL A 397 15.69 1.15 9.03
CA VAL A 397 15.79 2.60 9.28
C VAL A 397 17.20 3.09 8.98
N GLN A 398 17.30 4.14 8.16
CA GLN A 398 18.56 4.83 7.89
C GLN A 398 18.76 5.96 8.91
N GLU A 399 19.69 5.76 9.86
CA GLU A 399 19.87 6.66 11.01
C GLU A 399 20.37 8.07 10.62
N GLU A 400 21.16 8.17 9.56
CA GLU A 400 21.78 9.43 9.11
C GLU A 400 20.92 10.20 8.08
N TYR A 401 19.68 9.77 7.82
CA TYR A 401 18.84 10.30 6.72
C TYR A 401 18.79 11.84 6.67
N SER A 402 18.57 12.48 7.82
CA SER A 402 18.44 13.95 7.88
C SER A 402 19.75 14.65 7.54
N ASN A 403 20.86 14.17 8.12
CA ASN A 403 22.20 14.71 7.89
C ASN A 403 22.64 14.51 6.44
N GLU A 404 22.45 13.30 5.89
CA GLU A 404 22.75 12.96 4.50
C GLU A 404 21.93 13.79 3.50
N SER A 405 20.66 14.07 3.81
CA SER A 405 19.77 14.80 2.92
C SER A 405 20.02 16.30 2.94
N TRP A 406 20.12 16.90 4.12
CA TRP A 406 20.03 18.36 4.28
C TRP A 406 21.23 18.98 5.02
N GLY A 407 22.11 18.18 5.63
CA GLY A 407 23.30 18.69 6.33
C GLY A 407 24.29 19.41 5.42
N GLY A 408 24.28 19.10 4.12
CA GLY A 408 25.13 19.74 3.10
C GLY A 408 24.56 20.99 2.43
N LEU A 409 23.42 21.54 2.88
CA LEU A 409 22.82 22.72 2.26
C LEU A 409 23.68 23.98 2.44
N VAL A 410 23.82 24.77 1.38
CA VAL A 410 24.66 25.97 1.34
C VAL A 410 23.80 27.23 1.39
N LYS A 411 24.24 28.22 2.19
CA LYS A 411 23.65 29.55 2.21
C LYS A 411 24.16 30.36 1.01
N HIS A 412 23.25 30.72 0.10
CA HIS A 412 23.55 31.59 -1.06
C HIS A 412 23.18 33.07 -0.84
N TRP A 413 22.47 33.39 0.24
CA TRP A 413 22.08 34.78 0.50
C TRP A 413 23.21 35.57 1.13
N GLU A 414 23.55 36.70 0.52
CA GLU A 414 24.47 37.69 1.08
C GLU A 414 23.70 38.97 1.43
N LYS A 415 23.96 39.49 2.64
CA LYS A 415 23.36 40.75 3.08
C LYS A 415 23.97 41.89 2.27
N PRO A 416 23.17 42.76 1.61
CA PRO A 416 23.74 43.90 0.91
C PRO A 416 24.44 44.86 1.88
N ASP A 417 25.56 45.41 1.43
CA ASP A 417 26.35 46.37 2.20
C ASP A 417 25.52 47.59 2.61
N GLY A 418 25.72 48.07 3.84
CA GLY A 418 25.05 49.26 4.37
C GLY A 418 23.59 49.05 4.82
N VAL A 419 22.99 47.88 4.62
CA VAL A 419 21.62 47.61 5.11
C VAL A 419 21.60 47.44 6.62
N VAL A 420 20.86 48.30 7.33
CA VAL A 420 20.59 48.14 8.77
C VAL A 420 19.25 47.43 8.95
N VAL A 421 19.25 46.29 9.64
CA VAL A 421 18.01 45.56 9.96
C VAL A 421 17.45 46.14 11.26
N ASN A 422 16.41 46.96 11.14
CA ASN A 422 15.65 47.44 12.28
C ASN A 422 14.66 46.35 12.69
N SER A 423 14.93 45.66 13.80
CA SER A 423 13.97 44.73 14.40
C SER A 423 12.85 45.53 15.07
N HIS A 424 11.60 45.04 14.95
CA HIS A 424 10.44 45.55 15.68
C HIS A 424 10.48 45.20 17.18
N LEU A 425 11.52 44.49 17.63
CA LEU A 425 11.81 44.34 19.05
C LEU A 425 11.97 45.73 19.65
N LEU A 426 11.01 46.10 20.51
CA LEU A 426 11.13 47.23 21.41
C LEU A 426 12.51 47.13 22.07
N ARG A 427 13.40 48.07 21.76
CA ARG A 427 14.63 48.25 22.53
C ARG A 427 14.17 48.59 23.94
N GLY A 428 14.29 47.64 24.86
CA GLY A 428 14.02 47.82 26.28
C GLY A 428 14.96 48.82 26.92
#